data_AF-A0A2N0Y0F5-F1
#
_entry.id   AF-A0A2N0Y0F5-F1
#
_cell.length_a   1.000
_cell.length_b   1.000
_cell.length_c   1.000
_cell.angle_alpha   90.00
_cell.angle_beta   90.00
_cell.angle_gamma   90.00
#
_symmetry.space_group_name_H-M   'P 1'
#
loop_
_entity.id
_entity.type
_entity.pdbx_description
1 polymer ?
#
loop_
_entity_poly.entity_id
_entity_poly.type
_entity_poly.pdbx_seq_one_letter_code
_entity_poly.pdbx_strand_id
1 'polypeptide(L)' 'MKNLKLELDNADTRFVLEALLELENKWAKMCNTSENDDEIADYGNDLVELRLLMKPLVTQAVEIFGDSVVDFSRETL' A
#
# COMPACT_ATOMS: atom_id res chain seq x y z
N MET A 1 -13.48 -3.28 -19.24
CA MET A 1 -12.40 -3.56 -18.27
C MET A 1 -12.58 -4.98 -17.73
N LYS A 2 -11.50 -5.74 -17.58
CA LYS A 2 -11.52 -7.03 -16.88
C LYS A 2 -11.16 -6.76 -15.42
N ASN A 3 -11.88 -7.35 -14.49
CA ASN A 3 -11.63 -7.20 -13.05
C ASN A 3 -11.08 -8.50 -12.48
N LEU A 4 -10.11 -8.40 -11.57
CA LEU A 4 -9.68 -9.50 -10.72
C LEU A 4 -10.47 -9.45 -9.40
N LYS A 5 -10.98 -10.59 -8.95
CA LYS A 5 -11.60 -10.73 -7.62
C LYS A 5 -10.67 -11.54 -6.73
N LEU A 6 -10.44 -11.06 -5.52
CA LEU A 6 -9.61 -11.69 -4.50
C LEU A 6 -10.35 -11.61 -3.17
N GLU A 7 -10.51 -12.75 -2.50
CA GLU A 7 -11.07 -12.83 -1.15
C GLU A 7 -9.92 -13.08 -0.19
N LEU A 8 -9.85 -12.27 0.87
CA LEU A 8 -8.77 -12.30 1.86
C LEU A 8 -9.40 -12.34 3.26
N ASP A 9 -8.80 -13.11 4.16
CA ASP A 9 -9.12 -13.01 5.58
C ASP A 9 -8.36 -11.84 6.24
N ASN A 10 -8.51 -11.67 7.55
CA ASN A 10 -7.85 -10.58 8.28
C ASN A 10 -6.32 -10.65 8.17
N ALA A 11 -5.73 -11.84 8.33
CA ALA A 11 -4.29 -12.01 8.32
C ALA A 11 -3.71 -11.75 6.91
N ASP A 12 -4.34 -12.30 5.87
CA ASP A 12 -3.94 -12.09 4.49
C ASP A 12 -4.11 -10.62 4.08
N THR A 13 -5.20 -9.97 4.50
CA THR A 13 -5.44 -8.54 4.26
C THR A 13 -4.34 -7.70 4.91
N ARG A 14 -3.98 -8.01 6.15
CA ARG A 14 -2.89 -7.33 6.87
C ARG A 14 -1.57 -7.46 6.12
N PHE A 15 -1.19 -8.65 5.66
CA PHE A 15 0.04 -8.85 4.89
C PHE A 15 0.06 -8.04 3.59
N VAL A 16 -1.06 -8.02 2.86
CA VAL A 16 -1.18 -7.23 1.62
C VAL A 16 -1.04 -5.74 1.92
N LEU A 17 -1.73 -5.23 2.95
CA LEU A 17 -1.65 -3.82 3.31
C LEU A 17 -0.26 -3.40 3.79
N GLU A 18 0.42 -4.24 4.59
CA GLU A 18 1.79 -4.01 5.05
C GLU A 18 2.75 -3.93 3.86
N ALA A 19 2.66 -4.88 2.92
CA ALA A 19 3.49 -4.89 1.71
C ALA A 19 3.25 -3.67 0.80
N LEU A 20 2.00 -3.25 0.65
CA LEU A 20 1.67 -2.04 -0.12
C LEU A 20 2.22 -0.78 0.54
N LEU A 21 2.17 -0.70 1.88
CA LEU A 21 2.75 0.42 2.63
C LEU A 21 4.27 0.46 2.51
N GLU A 22 4.95 -0.69 2.57
CA GLU A 22 6.40 -0.75 2.33
C GLU A 22 6.78 -0.27 0.92
N LEU A 23 6.00 -0.68 -0.09
CA LEU A 23 6.22 -0.27 -1.47
C LEU A 23 5.99 1.24 -1.67
N GLU A 24 4.93 1.77 -1.08
CA GLU A 24 4.61 3.21 -1.09
C GLU A 24 5.76 4.02 -0.50
N ASN A 25 6.26 3.63 0.68
CA ASN A 25 7.38 4.29 1.33
C ASN A 25 8.65 4.22 0.47
N LYS A 26 8.91 3.07 -0.17
CA LYS A 26 10.06 2.90 -1.07
C LYS A 26 9.99 3.86 -2.25
N TRP A 27 8.85 3.93 -2.95
CA TRP A 27 8.70 4.78 -4.13
C TRP A 27 8.66 6.26 -3.77
N ALA A 28 8.01 6.63 -2.66
CA ALA A 28 8.06 7.99 -2.13
C ALA A 28 9.50 8.41 -1.80
N LYS A 29 10.30 7.50 -1.23
CA LYS A 29 11.73 7.77 -1.00
C LYS A 29 12.48 7.99 -2.30
N MET A 30 12.28 7.15 -3.32
CA MET A 30 12.92 7.33 -4.64
C MET A 30 12.61 8.71 -5.25
N CYS A 31 11.34 9.13 -5.21
CA CYS A 31 10.93 10.46 -5.70
C CYS A 31 11.62 11.62 -4.97
N ASN A 32 11.96 11.43 -3.69
CA ASN A 32 12.57 12.47 -2.86
C ASN A 32 14.10 12.46 -2.87
N THR A 33 14.73 11.34 -3.20
CA THR A 33 16.19 11.16 -3.06
C THR A 33 16.92 10.90 -4.37
N SER A 34 16.24 10.54 -5.45
CA SER A 34 16.91 10.37 -6.74
C SER A 34 17.34 11.72 -7.31
N GLU A 35 18.45 11.71 -8.06
CA GLU A 35 18.93 12.85 -8.85
C GLU A 35 18.64 12.67 -10.35
N ASN A 36 17.97 11.57 -10.72
CA ASN A 36 17.57 11.27 -12.08
C ASN A 36 16.09 11.64 -12.30
N ASP A 37 15.85 12.68 -13.09
CA ASP A 37 14.51 13.20 -13.38
C ASP A 37 13.56 12.15 -13.99
N ASP A 38 14.08 11.27 -14.86
CA ASP A 38 13.27 10.22 -15.48
C ASP A 38 12.83 9.18 -14.43
N GLU A 39 13.73 8.84 -13.51
CA GLU A 39 13.42 7.90 -12.42
C GLU A 39 12.38 8.50 -11.45
N ILE A 40 12.48 9.79 -11.13
CA ILE A 40 11.49 10.50 -10.32
C ILE A 40 10.13 10.49 -11.01
N ALA A 41 10.09 10.73 -12.34
CA ALA A 41 8.85 10.73 -13.09
C ALA A 41 8.19 9.33 -13.12
N ASP A 42 8.97 8.29 -13.37
CA ASP A 42 8.48 6.90 -13.42
C ASP A 42 7.91 6.47 -12.06
N TYR A 43 8.69 6.58 -10.98
CA TYR A 43 8.20 6.24 -9.64
C TYR A 43 7.07 7.16 -9.18
N GLY A 44 7.09 8.44 -9.57
CA GLY A 44 6.04 9.40 -9.22
C GLY A 44 4.69 9.01 -9.80
N ASN A 45 4.67 8.58 -11.06
CA ASN A 45 3.45 8.10 -11.72
C ASN A 45 2.93 6.81 -11.06
N ASP A 46 3.81 5.83 -10.84
CA ASP A 46 3.44 4.55 -10.21
C ASP A 46 2.95 4.75 -8.77
N LEU A 47 3.57 5.67 -8.02
CA LEU A 47 3.17 6.01 -6.65
C LEU A 47 1.77 6.60 -6.58
N VAL A 48 1.36 7.40 -7.57
CA VAL A 48 -0.01 7.92 -7.64
C VAL A 48 -1.01 6.78 -7.81
N GLU A 49 -0.77 5.86 -8.74
CA GLU A 49 -1.64 4.70 -8.97
C GLU A 49 -1.71 3.78 -7.74
N LEU A 50 -0.59 3.55 -7.07
CA LEU A 50 -0.53 2.77 -5.82
C LEU A 50 -1.38 3.41 -4.72
N ARG A 51 -1.27 4.73 -4.52
CA ARG A 51 -2.07 5.44 -3.51
C ARG A 51 -3.57 5.43 -3.84
N LEU A 52 -3.93 5.47 -5.13
CA LEU A 52 -5.32 5.33 -5.58
C LEU A 52 -5.87 3.92 -5.32
N LEU A 53 -5.05 2.88 -5.45
CA LEU A 53 -5.40 1.51 -5.08
C LEU A 53 -5.54 1.33 -3.56
N MET A 54 -4.57 1.84 -2.79
CA MET A 54 -4.51 1.65 -1.34
C MET A 54 -5.69 2.31 -0.63
N LYS A 55 -6.10 3.52 -1.04
CA LYS A 55 -7.17 4.27 -0.37
C LYS A 55 -8.47 3.48 -0.19
N PRO A 56 -9.13 2.95 -1.24
CA PRO A 56 -10.35 2.17 -1.08
C PRO A 56 -10.10 0.82 -0.39
N LEU A 57 -8.91 0.21 -0.56
CA LEU A 57 -8.60 -1.07 0.05
C LEU A 57 -8.47 -0.95 1.58
N VAL A 58 -7.76 0.08 2.05
CA VAL A 58 -7.62 0.39 3.49
C VAL A 58 -8.98 0.71 4.11
N THR A 59 -9.80 1.55 3.46
CA THR A 59 -11.15 1.85 3.95
C THR A 59 -11.98 0.58 4.12
N GLN A 60 -12.03 -0.27 3.09
CA GLN A 60 -12.80 -1.53 3.16
C GLN A 60 -12.25 -2.50 4.20
N ALA A 61 -10.93 -2.62 4.31
CA ALA A 61 -10.31 -3.50 5.29
C ALA A 61 -10.67 -3.08 6.73
N VAL A 62 -10.60 -1.78 7.05
CA VAL A 62 -10.97 -1.25 8.36
C VAL A 62 -12.46 -1.45 8.64
N GLU A 63 -13.32 -1.24 7.65
CA GLU A 63 -14.77 -1.47 7.78
C GLU A 63 -15.11 -2.94 8.10
N ILE A 64 -14.36 -3.89 7.53
CA ILE A 64 -14.63 -5.34 7.67
C ILE A 64 -13.96 -5.92 8.91
N PHE A 65 -12.70 -5.56 9.17
CA PHE A 65 -11.84 -6.22 10.17
C PHE A 65 -11.50 -5.34 11.38
N GLY A 66 -11.88 -4.04 11.36
CA GLY A 66 -11.54 -3.07 12.40
C GLY A 66 -10.12 -2.48 12.26
N ASP A 67 -9.81 -1.49 13.10
CA ASP A 67 -8.56 -0.71 13.01
C ASP A 67 -7.28 -1.54 13.19
N SER A 68 -7.36 -2.72 13.85
CA SER A 68 -6.20 -3.59 14.06
C SER A 68 -5.61 -4.16 12.76
N VAL A 69 -6.36 -4.16 11.65
CA VAL A 69 -5.88 -4.68 10.35
C VAL A 69 -4.79 -3.79 9.73
N VAL A 70 -4.73 -2.52 10.14
CA VAL A 70 -3.72 -1.54 9.69
C VAL A 70 -2.64 -1.26 10.74
N ASP A 71 -2.71 -1.90 11.91
CA ASP A 71 -1.71 -1.75 12.95
C ASP A 71 -0.51 -2.66 12.69
N PHE A 72 0.46 -2.22 11.90
CA PHE A 72 1.68 -3.00 11.59
C PHE A 72 2.74 -2.96 12.68
N SER A 73 2.42 -2.48 13.89
CA SER A 73 3.36 -2.52 14.98
C SER A 73 3.73 -3.97 15.32
N ARG A 74 5.01 -4.17 15.61
CA ARG A 74 5.53 -5.40 16.22
C ARG A 74 5.76 -5.10 17.70
N GLU A 75 4.71 -4.68 18.41
CA GLU A 75 4.80 -4.62 19.86
C GLU A 75 5.16 -6.02 20.36
N THR A 76 6.20 -6.07 21.19
CA THR A 76 6.81 -7.30 21.67
C THR A 76 5.77 -8.06 22.49
N LEU A 77 5.34 -9.22 21.99
CA LEU A 77 4.56 -10.19 22.77
C LEU A 77 5.26 -10.51 24.10
#